data_AF-A0A323UQP7-F1
#
_entry.id   AF-A0A323UQP7-F1
#
_cell.length_a   1.000
_cell.length_b   1.000
_cell.length_c   1.000
_cell.angle_alpha   90.00
_cell.angle_beta   90.00
_cell.angle_gamma   90.00
#
_symmetry.space_group_name_H-M   'P 1'
#
loop_
_entity.id
_entity.type
_entity.pdbx_description
1 polymer ?
#
loop_
_entity_poly.entity_id
_entity_poly.type
_entity_poly.pdbx_seq_one_letter_code
_entity_poly.pdbx_strand_id
1 'polypeptide(L)'
;MADKDYPRIITDLIANAISSSRVTGENSRVTRLVAGSVERFAAELRHGGRDDEARELVELAAGLLADYDGAELVPALTATVDAMAARP
;
A
#
# COMPACT_ATOMS: atom_id res chain seq x y z
N MET A 1 14.80 14.81 10.83
CA MET A 1 13.52 14.57 10.11
C MET A 1 12.52 14.12 11.16
N ALA A 2 11.31 14.65 11.20
CA ALA A 2 10.25 13.98 11.97
C ALA A 2 10.16 12.55 11.42
N ASP A 3 10.20 11.54 12.28
CA ASP A 3 9.95 10.16 11.88
C ASP A 3 8.53 10.11 11.33
N LYS A 4 8.43 10.10 9.99
CA LYS A 4 7.14 9.97 9.31
C LYS A 4 6.70 8.53 9.56
N ASP A 5 5.57 8.38 10.23
CA ASP A 5 4.94 7.08 10.50
C ASP A 5 4.28 6.53 9.23
N TYR A 6 5.12 6.09 8.29
CA TYR A 6 4.66 5.49 7.03
C TYR A 6 3.75 4.28 7.24
N PRO A 7 4.01 3.37 8.20
CA PRO A 7 3.10 2.25 8.48
C PRO A 7 1.69 2.73 8.77
N ARG A 8 1.51 3.68 9.68
CA ARG A 8 0.17 4.21 10.01
C ARG A 8 -0.50 4.87 8.80
N ILE A 9 0.25 5.64 8.01
CA ILE A 9 -0.30 6.30 6.82
C ILE A 9 -0.76 5.27 5.78
N ILE A 10 0.02 4.21 5.54
CA ILE A 10 -0.35 3.14 4.60
C ILE A 10 -1.59 2.39 5.08
N THR A 11 -1.67 2.06 6.38
CA THR A 11 -2.86 1.45 6.98
C THR A 11 -4.11 2.30 6.72
N ASP A 12 -4.05 3.61 7.00
CA ASP A 12 -5.18 4.52 6.79
C ASP A 12 -5.58 4.61 5.31
N LEU A 13 -4.61 4.66 4.39
CA LEU A 13 -4.86 4.75 2.96
C LEU A 13 -5.53 3.48 2.41
N ILE A 14 -5.04 2.31 2.79
CA ILE A 14 -5.59 1.02 2.33
C ILE A 14 -6.98 0.80 2.92
N ALA A 15 -7.16 1.04 4.23
CA ALA A 15 -8.47 0.93 4.87
C ALA A 15 -9.52 1.83 4.20
N ASN A 16 -9.15 3.07 3.86
CA ASN A 16 -10.04 3.99 3.14
C ASN A 16 -10.33 3.54 1.71
N ALA A 17 -9.32 3.03 0.99
CA ALA A 17 -9.52 2.50 -0.37
C ALA A 17 -10.52 1.34 -0.37
N ILE A 18 -10.37 0.40 0.55
CA ILE A 18 -11.26 -0.76 0.70
C ILE A 18 -12.66 -0.32 1.11
N SER A 19 -12.76 0.52 2.16
CA SER A 19 -14.04 1.01 2.66
C SER A 19 -14.84 1.75 1.58
N SER A 20 -14.20 2.63 0.82
CA SER A 20 -14.85 3.33 -0.29
C SER A 20 -15.27 2.38 -1.42
N SER A 21 -14.42 1.40 -1.76
CA SER A 21 -14.68 0.47 -2.85
C SER A 21 -15.83 -0.49 -2.57
N ARG A 22 -16.12 -0.81 -1.30
CA ARG A 22 -17.32 -1.57 -0.91
C ARG A 22 -18.63 -0.86 -1.31
N VAL A 23 -18.61 0.47 -1.44
CA VAL A 23 -19.80 1.27 -1.77
C VAL A 23 -19.85 1.60 -3.26
N THR A 24 -18.72 1.96 -3.86
CA THR A 24 -18.69 2.52 -5.23
C THR A 24 -17.98 1.64 -6.26
N GLY A 25 -17.46 0.48 -5.84
CA GLY A 25 -16.48 -0.27 -6.61
C GLY A 25 -15.10 0.40 -6.61
N GLU A 26 -14.10 -0.33 -7.10
CA GLU A 26 -12.72 0.15 -7.13
C GLU A 26 -12.56 1.42 -7.98
N ASN A 27 -12.02 2.48 -7.36
CA ASN A 27 -11.77 3.75 -8.03
C ASN A 27 -10.31 3.85 -8.50
N SER A 28 -10.10 3.87 -9.83
CA SER A 28 -8.76 3.90 -10.41
C SER A 28 -7.87 5.08 -9.95
N ARG A 29 -8.46 6.23 -9.59
CA ARG A 29 -7.70 7.37 -9.07
C ARG A 29 -7.22 7.12 -7.64
N VAL A 30 -8.06 6.50 -6.81
CA VAL A 30 -7.68 6.10 -5.44
C VAL A 30 -6.64 4.99 -5.51
N THR A 31 -6.84 3.97 -6.35
CA THR A 31 -5.86 2.91 -6.58
C THR A 31 -4.49 3.47 -6.93
N ARG A 32 -4.40 4.38 -7.92
CA ARG A 32 -3.13 5.03 -8.30
C ARG A 32 -2.52 5.85 -7.16
N LEU A 33 -3.34 6.55 -6.39
CA LEU A 33 -2.87 7.35 -5.26
C LEU A 33 -2.26 6.46 -4.16
N VAL A 34 -2.95 5.38 -3.79
CA VAL A 34 -2.50 4.47 -2.74
C VAL A 34 -1.25 3.71 -3.20
N ALA A 35 -1.27 3.11 -4.38
CA ALA A 35 -0.12 2.41 -4.94
C ALA A 35 1.11 3.33 -5.07
N GLY A 36 0.92 4.54 -5.60
CA GLY A 36 1.99 5.54 -5.71
C GLY A 36 2.52 6.01 -4.35
N SER A 37 1.68 6.01 -3.31
CA SER A 37 2.12 6.34 -1.95
C SER A 37 2.97 5.22 -1.34
N VAL A 38 2.58 3.95 -1.51
CA VAL A 38 3.35 2.78 -1.09
C VAL A 38 4.74 2.80 -1.76
N GLU A 39 4.78 2.93 -3.09
CA GLU A 39 6.03 2.95 -3.84
C GLU A 39 6.94 4.12 -3.43
N ARG A 40 6.37 5.32 -3.30
CA ARG A 40 7.13 6.50 -2.88
C ARG A 40 7.70 6.34 -1.47
N PHE A 41 6.92 5.85 -0.51
CA PHE A 41 7.41 5.70 0.87
C PHE A 41 8.48 4.61 0.98
N ALA A 42 8.30 3.49 0.28
CA ALA A 42 9.34 2.48 0.17
C ALA A 42 10.62 3.06 -0.45
N ALA A 43 10.51 3.84 -1.52
CA ALA A 43 11.66 4.51 -2.14
C ALA A 43 12.33 5.52 -1.18
N GLU A 44 11.56 6.32 -0.44
CA GLU A 44 12.09 7.25 0.57
C GLU A 44 12.89 6.50 1.66
N LEU A 45 12.43 5.31 2.09
CA LEU A 45 13.15 4.46 3.05
C LEU A 45 14.43 3.86 2.46
N ARG A 46 14.38 3.31 1.23
CA ARG A 46 15.57 2.78 0.52
C ARG A 46 16.64 3.87 0.32
N HIS A 47 16.23 5.08 -0.07
CA HIS A 47 17.14 6.21 -0.19
C HIS A 47 17.79 6.61 1.15
N GLY A 48 17.12 6.34 2.27
CA GLY A 48 17.66 6.51 3.62
C GLY A 48 18.51 5.34 4.12
N GLY A 49 18.77 4.31 3.30
CA GLY A 49 19.50 3.10 3.70
C GLY A 49 18.70 2.16 4.62
N ARG A 50 17.37 2.29 4.64
CA ARG A 50 16.44 1.50 5.47
C ARG A 50 15.72 0.47 4.60
N ASP A 51 16.48 -0.39 3.93
CA ASP A 51 15.94 -1.36 2.95
C ASP A 51 15.00 -2.38 3.59
N ASP A 52 15.32 -2.86 4.79
CA ASP A 52 14.46 -3.80 5.54
C ASP A 52 13.11 -3.16 5.86
N GLU A 53 13.09 -1.92 6.34
CA GLU A 53 11.85 -1.19 6.64
C GLU A 53 11.05 -0.87 5.37
N ALA A 54 11.74 -0.62 4.25
CA ALA A 54 11.07 -0.45 2.97
C ALA A 54 10.36 -1.74 2.54
N ARG A 55 10.98 -2.90 2.80
CA ARG A 55 10.40 -4.22 2.52
C ARG A 55 9.20 -4.49 3.45
N GLU A 56 9.38 -4.27 4.75
CA GLU A 56 8.32 -4.42 5.76
C GLU A 56 7.11 -3.52 5.45
N LEU A 57 7.31 -2.32 4.94
CA LEU A 57 6.22 -1.42 4.55
C LEU A 57 5.38 -1.96 3.39
N VAL A 58 6.04 -2.56 2.38
CA VAL A 58 5.35 -3.18 1.24
C VAL A 58 4.65 -4.47 1.66
N GLU A 59 5.30 -5.28 2.52
CA GLU A 59 4.71 -6.47 3.11
C GLU A 59 3.48 -6.14 3.97
N LEU A 60 3.54 -5.06 4.76
CA LEU A 60 2.39 -4.54 5.51
C LEU A 60 1.23 -4.18 4.58
N ALA A 61 1.51 -3.48 3.48
CA ALA A 61 0.49 -3.12 2.49
C ALA A 61 -0.17 -4.36 1.87
N ALA A 62 0.62 -5.36 1.50
CA ALA A 62 0.12 -6.63 0.97
C ALA A 62 -0.71 -7.39 2.01
N GLY A 63 -0.24 -7.45 3.26
CA GLY A 63 -0.94 -8.09 4.37
C GLY A 63 -2.30 -7.46 4.64
N LEU A 64 -2.38 -6.13 4.69
CA LEU A 64 -3.66 -5.42 4.84
C LEU A 64 -4.63 -5.73 3.69
N LEU A 65 -4.14 -5.80 2.45
CA LEU A 65 -5.00 -6.15 1.31
C LEU A 65 -5.48 -7.61 1.41
N ALA A 66 -4.64 -8.53 1.89
CA ALA A 66 -5.05 -9.92 2.11
C ALA A 66 -6.09 -10.04 3.24
N ASP A 67 -5.88 -9.36 4.37
CA ASP A 67 -6.74 -9.45 5.57
C ASP A 67 -8.15 -8.88 5.37
N TYR A 68 -8.32 -7.98 4.40
CA TYR A 68 -9.57 -7.24 4.17
C TYR A 68 -10.23 -7.54 2.82
N ASP A 69 -10.02 -8.74 2.27
CA ASP A 69 -10.60 -9.19 0.98
C ASP A 69 -10.24 -8.26 -0.20
N GLY A 70 -9.04 -7.69 -0.18
CA GLY A 70 -8.57 -6.72 -1.17
C GLY A 70 -8.63 -7.25 -2.61
N ALA A 71 -8.39 -8.54 -2.82
CA ALA A 71 -8.49 -9.17 -4.13
C ALA A 71 -9.91 -9.13 -4.73
N GLU A 72 -10.95 -9.08 -3.89
CA GLU A 72 -12.34 -8.95 -4.33
C GLU A 72 -12.76 -7.47 -4.46
N LEU A 73 -12.32 -6.63 -3.51
CA LEU A 73 -12.83 -5.26 -3.36
C LEU A 73 -12.02 -4.22 -4.14
N VAL A 74 -10.70 -4.40 -4.21
CA VAL A 74 -9.74 -3.52 -4.87
C VAL A 74 -8.71 -4.35 -5.66
N PRO A 75 -9.16 -5.15 -6.64
CA PRO A 75 -8.30 -6.10 -7.35
C PRO A 75 -7.10 -5.46 -8.02
N ALA A 76 -7.24 -4.27 -8.62
CA ALA A 76 -6.11 -3.62 -9.29
C ALA A 76 -5.08 -3.08 -8.29
N LEU A 77 -5.51 -2.56 -7.14
CA LEU A 77 -4.61 -2.19 -6.05
C LEU A 77 -3.86 -3.40 -5.52
N THR A 78 -4.57 -4.51 -5.27
CA THR A 78 -3.99 -5.76 -4.76
C THR A 78 -2.92 -6.29 -5.71
N ALA A 79 -3.23 -6.45 -7.00
CA ALA A 79 -2.26 -6.90 -7.99
C ALA A 79 -1.03 -5.99 -8.08
N THR A 80 -1.23 -4.67 -7.93
CA THR A 80 -0.13 -3.70 -7.98
C THR A 80 0.80 -3.84 -6.78
N VAL A 81 0.26 -3.98 -5.57
CA VAL A 81 1.04 -4.13 -4.33
C VAL A 81 1.74 -5.50 -4.29
N ASP A 82 1.06 -6.57 -4.72
CA ASP A 82 1.70 -7.90 -4.83
C ASP A 82 2.90 -7.88 -5.78
N ALA A 83 2.76 -7.18 -6.91
CA ALA A 83 3.85 -6.99 -7.86
C ALA A 83 5.00 -6.13 -7.30
N MET A 84 4.77 -5.31 -6.27
CA MET A 84 5.82 -4.61 -5.54
C MET A 84 6.50 -5.55 -4.55
N ALA A 85 5.73 -6.34 -3.79
CA ALA A 85 6.23 -7.29 -2.80
C ALA A 85 7.09 -8.40 -3.42
N ALA A 86 6.80 -8.78 -4.67
CA ALA A 86 7.58 -9.76 -5.41
C ALA A 86 8.94 -9.24 -5.95
N ARG A 87 9.25 -7.94 -5.80
CA ARG A 87 10.52 -7.36 -6.26
C ARG A 87 11.60 -7.56 -5.19
N PRO A 88 12.79 -8.06 -5.56
CA PRO A 88 13.94 -8.15 -4.64
C PRO A 88 14.47 -6.77 -4.23
#